data_AF-A0A9W6M361-F1
#
_entry.id   AF-A0A9W6M361-F1
#
_cell.length_a   1.000
_cell.length_b   1.000
_cell.length_c   1.000
_cell.angle_alpha   90.00
_cell.angle_beta   90.00
_cell.angle_gamma   90.00
#
_symmetry.space_group_name_H-M   'P 1'
#
loop_
_entity.id
_entity.type
_entity.pdbx_description
1 polymer ?
#
loop_
_entity_poly.entity_id
_entity_poly.type
_entity_poly.pdbx_seq_one_letter_code
_entity_poly.pdbx_strand_id
1 'polypeptide(L)'
;MTQRIEEGSIILSPADMRIIYGPLRIRENRARAGSTTRLGQILTEMSICAFHSPADRGKESRRDTASEERDYWTVRQVSRATRRAERTVRLDCQEGRLPAIKNPTWLIRDDDARSYIAGNRST
;
A
#
# COMPACT_ATOMS: atom_id res chain seq x y z
N MET A 1 -17.95 17.60 10.65
CA MET A 1 -18.45 18.79 9.93
C MET A 1 -19.18 18.31 8.69
N THR A 2 -20.51 18.41 8.69
CA THR A 2 -21.35 18.13 7.50
C THR A 2 -21.44 19.44 6.74
N GLN A 3 -20.65 19.60 5.68
CA GLN A 3 -20.79 20.76 4.79
C GLN A 3 -22.17 20.67 4.12
N ARG A 4 -22.99 21.71 4.30
CA ARG A 4 -24.24 21.84 3.54
C ARG A 4 -23.86 22.21 2.11
N ILE A 5 -24.32 21.41 1.16
CA ILE A 5 -24.18 21.71 -0.27
C ILE A 5 -25.18 22.83 -0.58
N GLU A 6 -24.71 23.92 -1.19
CA GLU A 6 -25.55 25.05 -1.57
C GLU A 6 -26.52 24.66 -2.68
N GLU A 7 -27.74 25.19 -2.63
CA GLU A 7 -28.80 24.93 -3.61
C GLU A 7 -28.35 25.39 -5.01
N GLY A 8 -28.43 24.51 -6.01
CA GLY A 8 -27.91 24.75 -7.37
C GLY A 8 -26.49 24.25 -7.63
N SER A 9 -25.82 23.64 -6.64
CA SER A 9 -24.52 22.99 -6.85
C SER A 9 -24.64 21.73 -7.71
N ILE A 10 -23.74 21.58 -8.68
CA ILE A 10 -23.59 20.34 -9.45
C ILE A 10 -22.67 19.39 -8.69
N ILE A 11 -23.17 18.21 -8.36
CA ILE A 11 -22.37 17.15 -7.76
C ILE A 11 -21.76 16.33 -8.89
N LEU A 12 -20.45 16.44 -9.09
CA LEU A 12 -19.71 15.65 -10.06
C LEU A 12 -19.23 14.35 -9.42
N SER A 13 -19.59 13.21 -10.01
CA SER A 13 -19.01 11.93 -9.63
C SER A 13 -17.57 11.80 -10.17
N PRO A 14 -16.77 10.86 -9.65
CA PRO A 14 -15.47 10.53 -10.23
C PRO A 14 -15.52 10.20 -11.74
N ALA A 15 -16.62 9.59 -12.21
CA ALA A 15 -16.80 9.27 -13.63
C ALA A 15 -17.00 10.55 -14.47
N ASP A 16 -17.87 11.45 -14.01
CA ASP A 16 -18.09 12.75 -14.66
C ASP A 16 -16.81 13.56 -14.71
N MET A 17 -16.04 13.52 -13.62
CA MET A 17 -14.77 14.21 -13.50
C MET A 17 -13.73 13.68 -14.49
N ARG A 18 -13.69 12.36 -14.75
CA ARG A 18 -12.81 11.77 -15.78
C ARG A 18 -13.16 12.22 -17.19
N ILE A 19 -14.45 12.34 -17.51
CA ILE A 19 -14.92 12.78 -18.83
C ILE A 19 -14.40 14.18 -19.15
N ILE A 20 -14.48 15.10 -18.17
CA ILE A 20 -14.10 16.49 -18.39
C ILE A 20 -12.60 16.77 -18.12
N TYR A 21 -11.87 15.83 -17.50
CA TYR A 21 -10.47 16.04 -17.09
C TYR A 21 -9.54 16.38 -18.25
N GLY A 22 -9.59 15.59 -19.32
CA GLY A 22 -8.79 15.77 -20.52
C GLY A 22 -9.19 17.04 -21.30
N PRO A 23 -10.47 17.20 -21.67
CA PRO A 23 -10.96 18.36 -22.41
C PRO A 23 -10.66 19.71 -21.73
N LEU A 24 -10.76 19.78 -20.40
CA LEU A 24 -10.49 21.01 -19.64
C LEU A 24 -9.01 21.22 -19.32
N ARG A 25 -8.11 20.31 -19.76
CA ARG A 25 -6.66 20.42 -19.56
C ARG A 25 -6.29 20.69 -18.10
N ILE A 26 -6.97 19.99 -17.19
CA ILE A 26 -6.91 20.25 -15.74
C ILE A 26 -5.48 20.11 -15.22
N ARG A 27 -4.72 19.14 -15.75
CA ARG A 27 -3.33 18.91 -15.37
C ARG A 27 -2.45 20.13 -15.67
N GLU A 28 -2.55 20.69 -16.86
CA GLU A 28 -1.75 21.83 -17.29
C GLU A 28 -2.17 23.11 -16.58
N ASN A 29 -3.47 23.32 -16.41
CA ASN A 29 -3.99 24.47 -15.69
C ASN A 29 -3.59 24.43 -14.20
N ARG A 30 -3.55 23.24 -13.59
CA ARG A 30 -3.06 23.06 -12.21
C ARG A 30 -1.59 23.43 -12.09
N ALA A 31 -0.76 22.98 -13.04
CA ALA A 31 0.68 23.28 -13.03
C ALA A 31 0.94 24.79 -13.16
N ARG A 32 0.10 25.51 -13.91
CA ARG A 32 0.21 26.96 -14.11
C ARG A 32 -0.32 27.78 -12.92
N ALA A 33 -1.42 27.36 -12.30
CA ALA A 33 -2.06 28.09 -11.20
C ALA A 33 -1.27 28.04 -9.89
N GLY A 34 -0.39 27.04 -9.71
CA GLY A 34 0.35 26.81 -8.47
C GLY A 34 -0.54 26.23 -7.36
N SER A 35 0.02 25.44 -6.44
CA SER A 35 -0.75 24.68 -5.44
C SER A 35 -1.36 25.51 -4.32
N THR A 36 -0.93 26.76 -4.16
CA THR A 36 -1.34 27.65 -3.05
C THR A 36 -2.53 28.53 -3.40
N THR A 37 -2.85 28.69 -4.69
CA THR A 37 -4.00 29.49 -5.12
C THR A 37 -5.30 28.72 -4.93
N ARG A 38 -6.40 29.44 -4.69
CA ARG A 38 -7.74 28.81 -4.57
C ARG A 38 -8.10 27.99 -5.81
N LEU A 39 -7.75 28.50 -6.99
CA LEU A 39 -7.91 27.78 -8.25
C LEU A 39 -7.04 26.51 -8.29
N GLY A 40 -5.78 26.59 -7.88
CA GLY A 40 -4.89 25.43 -7.81
C GLY A 40 -5.39 24.35 -6.87
N GLN A 41 -5.97 24.72 -5.72
CA GLN A 41 -6.62 23.80 -4.79
C GLN A 41 -7.80 23.08 -5.44
N ILE A 42 -8.70 23.81 -6.10
CA ILE A 42 -9.86 23.25 -6.81
C ILE A 42 -9.41 22.27 -7.90
N LEU A 43 -8.45 22.66 -8.75
CA LEU A 43 -7.92 21.81 -9.81
C LEU A 43 -7.20 20.56 -9.25
N THR A 44 -6.65 20.66 -8.04
CA THR A 44 -6.06 19.54 -7.33
C THR A 44 -7.14 18.59 -6.83
N GLU A 45 -8.19 19.10 -6.19
CA GLU A 45 -9.35 18.31 -5.75
C GLU A 45 -10.03 17.60 -6.92
N MET A 46 -10.20 18.29 -8.05
CA MET A 46 -10.72 17.70 -9.30
C MET A 46 -9.82 16.57 -9.81
N SER A 47 -8.49 16.72 -9.72
CA SER A 47 -7.54 15.69 -10.11
C SER A 47 -7.58 14.47 -9.17
N ILE A 48 -7.75 14.70 -7.86
CA ILE A 48 -7.91 13.64 -6.87
C ILE A 48 -9.23 12.91 -7.17
N CYS A 49 -10.35 13.62 -7.31
CA CYS A 49 -11.66 13.02 -7.60
C CYS A 49 -11.65 12.16 -8.88
N ALA A 50 -10.99 12.61 -9.95
CA ALA A 50 -10.93 11.86 -11.21
C ALA A 50 -10.16 10.53 -11.09
N PHE A 51 -9.06 10.47 -10.33
CA PHE A 51 -8.12 9.34 -10.39
C PHE A 51 -7.89 8.62 -9.08
N HIS A 52 -8.27 9.21 -7.97
CA HIS A 52 -8.10 8.65 -6.64
C HIS A 52 -9.48 8.29 -6.12
N SER A 53 -9.75 6.99 -6.08
CA SER A 53 -10.76 6.50 -5.15
C SER A 53 -10.28 6.86 -3.74
N PRO A 54 -11.13 7.42 -2.87
CA PRO A 54 -10.82 7.46 -1.45
C PRO A 54 -10.40 6.04 -1.07
N ALA A 55 -9.24 5.88 -0.41
CA ALA A 55 -8.98 4.63 0.26
C ALA A 55 -10.20 4.36 1.13
N ASP A 56 -10.87 3.23 0.92
CA ASP A 56 -12.07 2.90 1.65
C ASP A 56 -11.82 3.23 3.12
N ARG A 57 -12.70 4.01 3.74
CA ARG A 57 -12.77 4.07 5.21
C ARG A 57 -13.25 2.73 5.79
N GLY A 58 -12.96 1.62 5.11
CA GLY A 58 -12.81 0.36 5.76
C GLY A 58 -11.72 0.55 6.80
N LYS A 59 -12.06 0.27 8.05
CA LYS A 59 -11.14 -0.52 8.85
C LYS A 59 -10.77 -1.71 7.98
N GLU A 60 -9.73 -1.61 7.16
CA GLU A 60 -9.00 -2.80 6.84
C GLU A 60 -8.48 -3.22 8.19
N SER A 61 -9.20 -4.15 8.82
CA SER A 61 -8.79 -4.77 10.06
C SER A 61 -7.33 -5.07 9.83
N ARG A 62 -6.44 -4.44 10.60
CA ARG A 62 -5.10 -5.00 10.74
C ARG A 62 -5.37 -6.46 11.01
N ARG A 63 -4.95 -7.32 10.08
CA ARG A 63 -5.04 -8.76 10.26
C ARG A 63 -4.12 -9.05 11.45
N ASP A 64 -4.66 -8.87 12.66
CA ASP A 64 -4.02 -9.10 13.94
C ASP A 64 -3.98 -10.60 14.25
N THR A 65 -4.52 -11.42 13.37
CA THR A 65 -4.34 -12.86 13.33
C THR A 65 -3.58 -13.25 12.05
N ALA A 66 -2.32 -13.65 12.25
CA ALA A 66 -1.54 -14.39 11.28
C ALA A 66 -2.14 -15.81 11.10
N SER A 67 -3.28 -15.92 10.43
CA SER A 67 -3.97 -17.21 10.24
C SER A 67 -4.73 -17.30 8.91
N GLU A 68 -4.12 -16.83 7.84
CA GLU A 68 -4.53 -17.25 6.49
C GLU A 68 -3.26 -17.62 5.74
N GLU A 69 -3.25 -18.82 5.17
CA GLU A 69 -2.19 -19.46 4.38
C GLU A 69 -1.35 -18.43 3.63
N ARG A 70 -0.16 -18.14 4.16
CA ARG A 70 0.78 -17.27 3.47
C ARG A 70 1.69 -18.17 2.68
N ASP A 71 1.58 -18.14 1.35
CA ASP A 71 2.53 -18.85 0.47
C ASP A 71 3.98 -18.44 0.74
N TYR A 72 4.18 -17.22 1.26
CA TYR A 72 5.49 -16.64 1.51
C TYR A 72 5.59 -15.90 2.86
N TRP A 73 6.77 -16.03 3.46
CA TRP A 73 7.22 -15.36 4.65
C TRP A 73 8.30 -14.33 4.32
N THR A 74 8.31 -13.24 5.07
CA THR A 74 9.39 -12.25 5.03
C THR A 74 10.45 -12.57 6.09
N VAL A 75 11.67 -12.08 5.88
CA VAL A 75 12.77 -12.17 6.88
C VAL A 75 12.35 -11.67 8.25
N ARG A 76 11.57 -10.58 8.31
CA ARG A 76 11.05 -10.02 9.57
C ARG A 76 10.11 -10.98 10.29
N GLN A 77 9.26 -11.69 9.56
CA GLN A 77 8.34 -12.68 10.15
C GLN A 77 9.10 -13.90 10.66
N VAL A 78 10.05 -14.42 9.87
CA VAL A 78 10.88 -15.55 10.28
C VAL A 78 11.75 -15.18 11.49
N SER A 79 12.37 -14.00 11.50
CA SER A 79 13.14 -13.48 12.64
C SER A 79 12.32 -13.42 13.94
N ARG A 80 11.07 -12.95 13.86
CA ARG A 80 10.16 -12.95 15.02
C ARG A 80 9.82 -14.37 15.48
N ALA A 81 9.59 -15.29 14.55
CA ALA A 81 9.25 -16.67 14.87
C ALA A 81 10.42 -17.46 15.47
N THR A 82 11.66 -17.19 15.02
CA THR A 82 12.88 -17.86 15.53
C THR A 82 13.55 -17.12 16.69
N ARG A 83 13.09 -15.90 17.03
CA ARG A 83 13.74 -14.99 18.00
C ARG A 83 15.20 -14.69 17.67
N ARG A 84 15.57 -14.73 16.38
CA ARG A 84 16.90 -14.34 15.89
C ARG A 84 16.88 -12.93 15.33
N ALA A 85 18.03 -12.28 15.28
CA ALA A 85 18.18 -10.99 14.62
C ALA A 85 17.85 -11.11 13.12
N GLU A 86 17.14 -10.11 12.56
CA GLU A 86 16.81 -10.07 11.13
C GLU A 86 18.06 -10.17 10.24
N ARG A 87 19.19 -9.61 10.70
CA ARG A 87 20.48 -9.71 10.00
C ARG A 87 20.93 -11.16 9.82
N THR A 88 20.76 -12.01 10.82
CA THR A 88 21.17 -13.43 10.78
C THR A 88 20.32 -14.20 9.78
N VAL A 89 18.99 -14.04 9.84
CA VAL A 89 18.08 -14.68 8.88
C VAL A 89 18.36 -14.21 7.45
N ARG A 90 18.69 -12.93 7.27
CA ARG A 90 19.10 -12.40 5.96
C ARG A 90 20.41 -13.01 5.46
N LEU A 91 21.39 -13.21 6.34
CA LEU A 91 22.65 -13.88 5.99
C LEU A 91 22.39 -15.34 5.59
N ASP A 92 21.54 -16.06 6.33
CA ASP A 92 21.19 -17.44 5.98
C ASP A 92 20.49 -17.54 4.62
N CYS A 93 19.67 -16.54 4.25
CA CYS A 93 19.10 -16.45 2.90
C CYS A 93 20.17 -16.17 1.83
N GLN A 94 21.16 -15.31 2.13
CA GLN A 94 22.25 -14.98 1.22
C GLN A 94 23.22 -16.14 1.01
N GLU A 95 23.49 -16.91 2.07
CA GLU A 95 24.35 -18.10 2.05
C GLU A 95 23.65 -19.35 1.50
N GLY A 96 22.36 -19.24 1.15
CA GLY A 96 21.57 -20.35 0.59
C GLY A 96 21.13 -21.41 1.60
N ARG A 97 21.33 -21.17 2.91
CA ARG A 97 20.88 -22.06 4.00
C ARG A 97 19.37 -21.98 4.21
N LEU A 98 18.77 -20.86 3.84
CA LEU A 98 17.31 -20.67 3.81
C LEU A 98 16.89 -20.31 2.39
N PRO A 99 16.23 -21.22 1.65
CA PRO A 99 15.77 -20.95 0.29
C PRO A 99 14.86 -19.72 0.26
N ALA A 100 15.24 -18.71 -0.51
CA ALA A 100 14.50 -17.46 -0.59
C ALA A 100 14.69 -16.80 -1.97
N ILE A 101 13.65 -16.09 -2.42
CA ILE A 101 13.66 -15.28 -3.63
C ILE A 101 13.79 -13.82 -3.23
N LYS A 102 14.74 -13.10 -3.83
CA LYS A 102 14.92 -11.66 -3.59
C LYS A 102 14.15 -10.85 -4.63
N ASN A 103 13.10 -10.15 -4.20
CA ASN A 103 12.34 -9.23 -5.04
C ASN A 103 11.54 -8.24 -4.19
N PRO A 104 11.70 -6.91 -4.36
CA PRO A 104 12.60 -6.03 -3.58
C PRO A 104 12.97 -6.43 -2.13
N THR A 105 12.20 -7.30 -1.49
CA THR A 105 12.48 -7.92 -0.19
C THR A 105 12.76 -9.42 -0.33
N TRP A 106 13.23 -10.06 0.73
CA TRP A 106 13.42 -11.52 0.74
C TRP A 106 12.10 -12.22 1.04
N LEU A 107 11.70 -13.10 0.13
CA LEU A 107 10.50 -13.93 0.20
C LEU A 107 10.91 -15.40 0.36
N ILE A 108 10.48 -16.02 1.44
CA ILE A 108 10.80 -17.40 1.83
C ILE A 108 9.50 -18.19 1.70
N ARG A 109 9.49 -19.36 1.06
CA ARG A 109 8.25 -20.16 0.96
C ARG A 109 7.80 -20.64 2.34
N ASP A 110 6.50 -20.87 2.50
CA ASP A 110 5.93 -21.32 3.78
C ASP A 110 6.60 -22.60 4.31
N ASP A 111 6.77 -23.62 3.46
CA ASP A 111 7.39 -24.89 3.84
C ASP A 111 8.85 -24.73 4.32
N ASP A 112 9.62 -23.90 3.61
CA ASP A 112 11.01 -23.59 3.95
C ASP A 112 11.09 -22.80 5.27
N ALA A 113 10.21 -21.82 5.44
CA ALA A 113 10.12 -21.03 6.66
C ALA A 113 9.73 -21.89 7.86
N ARG A 114 8.71 -22.75 7.73
CA ARG A 114 8.28 -23.67 8.80
C ARG A 114 9.39 -24.65 9.18
N SER A 115 10.07 -25.23 8.20
CA SER A 115 11.19 -26.16 8.42
C SER A 115 12.34 -25.47 9.15
N TYR A 116 12.70 -24.26 8.73
CA TYR A 116 13.74 -23.45 9.38
C TYR A 116 13.37 -23.05 10.82
N ILE A 117 12.10 -22.68 11.07
CA ILE A 117 11.61 -22.34 12.40
C ILE A 117 11.59 -23.57 13.33
N ALA A 118 11.15 -24.72 12.81
CA ALA A 118 11.11 -25.98 13.56
C ALA A 118 12.52 -26.45 13.93
N GLY A 119 13.46 -26.42 12.99
CA GLY A 119 14.86 -26.79 13.25
C GLY A 119 15.56 -25.93 14.30
N ASN A 120 15.08 -24.70 14.54
CA ASN A 120 15.58 -23.83 15.60
C ASN A 120 14.92 -24.07 16.97
N ARG A 121 13.81 -24.80 17.07
CA ARG A 121 13.17 -25.15 18.36
C ARG A 121 13.72 -26.43 18.98
N SER A 122 14.45 -27.23 18.21
CA SER A 122 15.04 -28.51 18.65
C SER A 122 16.38 -28.36 19.38
N THR A 123 16.82 -27.12 19.64
CA THR A 123 18.03 -26.77 20.38
C THR A 123 17.70 -25.82 21.52
#